data_AF-A0A8C6DPI3-F1
#
_entry.id   AF-A0A8C6DPI3-F1
#
_cell.length_a   1.000
_cell.length_b   1.000
_cell.length_c   1.000
_cell.angle_alpha   90.00
_cell.angle_beta   90.00
_cell.angle_gamma   90.00
#
_symmetry.space_group_name_H-M   'P 1'
#
loop_
_entity.id
_entity.type
_entity.pdbx_description
1 polymer ?
#
loop_
_entity_poly.entity_id
_entity_poly.type
_entity_poly.pdbx_seq_one_letter_code
_entity_poly.pdbx_strand_id
1 'polypeptide(L)'
;MPLPVALQTRLAKRGILKHLEPEPEEEIIAEDYDDDPVDYEATRLEGLPPSWYKVFDPSCGLPYYWNVDTDLVSWLSPHDPNSVVTKSAKKLRSSNAAASRKDEELDPMDPSSYSDAPRGTWSTGLPKRNEAKTGADTTAAGPLFQQRPYPSPGAVLRANAEASRTKQQD
;
A
#
# COMPACT_ATOMS: atom_id res chain seq x y z
N MET A 1 -38.90 -5.04 26.03
CA MET A 1 -37.56 -4.53 25.65
C MET A 1 -37.52 -4.42 24.13
N PRO A 2 -37.18 -3.25 23.56
CA PRO A 2 -37.10 -3.09 22.12
C PRO A 2 -35.96 -3.94 21.54
N LEU A 3 -36.17 -4.50 20.34
CA LEU A 3 -35.15 -5.31 19.66
C LEU A 3 -34.06 -4.39 19.09
N PRO A 4 -32.77 -4.78 19.16
CA PRO A 4 -31.68 -4.06 18.48
C PRO A 4 -31.91 -3.95 16.96
N VAL A 5 -31.55 -2.82 16.37
CA VAL A 5 -31.77 -2.48 14.95
C VAL A 5 -31.20 -3.54 13.99
N ALA A 6 -30.02 -4.08 14.30
CA ALA A 6 -29.40 -5.14 13.52
C ALA A 6 -30.21 -6.45 13.50
N LEU A 7 -31.00 -6.73 14.54
CA LEU A 7 -31.90 -7.89 14.59
C LEU A 7 -33.23 -7.59 13.92
N GLN A 8 -33.77 -6.39 14.08
CA GLN A 8 -35.00 -5.96 13.38
C GLN A 8 -34.85 -6.03 11.87
N THR A 9 -33.74 -5.50 11.32
CA THR A 9 -33.42 -5.57 9.89
C THR A 9 -33.28 -7.00 9.38
N ARG A 10 -32.57 -7.87 10.12
CA ARG A 10 -32.43 -9.29 9.76
C ARG A 10 -33.76 -10.06 9.80
N LEU A 11 -34.63 -9.75 10.77
CA LEU A 11 -35.95 -10.38 10.89
C LEU A 11 -36.93 -9.85 9.83
N ALA A 12 -36.88 -8.55 9.53
CA ALA A 12 -37.65 -7.92 8.45
C ALA A 12 -37.25 -8.49 7.08
N LYS A 13 -35.94 -8.60 6.79
CA LYS A 13 -35.41 -9.22 5.57
C LYS A 13 -35.81 -10.70 5.42
N ARG A 14 -36.15 -11.37 6.52
CA ARG A 14 -36.66 -12.75 6.55
C ARG A 14 -38.19 -12.82 6.58
N GLY A 15 -38.88 -11.70 6.46
CA GLY A 15 -40.35 -11.60 6.43
C GLY A 15 -41.03 -11.83 7.77
N ILE A 16 -40.28 -11.84 8.89
CA ILE A 16 -40.79 -12.17 10.22
C ILE A 16 -41.42 -10.94 10.90
N LEU A 17 -40.93 -9.74 10.58
CA LEU A 17 -41.38 -8.48 11.17
C LEU A 17 -42.06 -7.64 10.08
N LYS A 18 -43.33 -7.27 10.28
CA LYS A 18 -44.11 -6.44 9.34
C LYS A 18 -43.67 -4.97 9.49
N HIS A 19 -43.26 -4.35 8.37
CA HIS A 19 -42.68 -3.00 8.25
C HIS A 19 -43.32 -1.94 9.16
N LEU A 20 -42.52 -1.36 10.07
CA LEU A 20 -42.50 0.09 10.23
C LEU A 20 -41.21 0.53 9.54
N GLU A 21 -41.32 1.32 8.48
CA GLU A 21 -40.19 2.02 7.88
C GLU A 21 -39.82 3.20 8.78
N PRO A 22 -38.64 3.21 9.41
CA PRO A 22 -37.92 4.45 9.58
C PRO A 22 -37.22 4.75 8.25
N GLU A 23 -37.51 5.91 7.67
CA GLU A 23 -36.70 6.57 6.65
C GLU A 23 -35.22 6.32 6.94
N PRO A 24 -34.48 5.66 6.03
CA PRO A 24 -33.04 5.66 6.15
C PRO A 24 -32.61 7.09 5.80
N GLU A 25 -32.25 7.88 6.80
CA GLU A 25 -31.22 8.89 6.60
C GLU A 25 -29.96 8.09 6.23
N GLU A 26 -29.85 7.78 4.93
CA GLU A 26 -28.68 7.15 4.34
C GLU A 26 -27.53 8.15 4.47
N GLU A 27 -26.81 8.10 5.58
CA GLU A 27 -25.41 8.50 5.58
C GLU A 27 -24.70 7.57 4.60
N ILE A 28 -24.56 8.06 3.37
CA ILE A 28 -23.78 7.46 2.30
C ILE A 28 -22.32 7.55 2.75
N ILE A 29 -21.79 6.47 3.32
CA ILE A 29 -20.38 6.29 3.71
C ILE A 29 -19.51 5.97 2.47
N ALA A 30 -19.99 6.30 1.29
CA ALA A 30 -19.14 6.48 0.13
C ALA A 30 -18.90 7.98 0.05
N GLU A 31 -17.89 8.43 0.79
CA GLU A 31 -17.08 9.56 0.36
C GLU A 31 -16.74 9.26 -1.10
N ASP A 32 -17.43 9.98 -1.97
CA ASP A 32 -17.16 10.12 -3.37
C ASP A 32 -15.71 10.56 -3.50
N TYR A 33 -14.83 9.56 -3.64
CA TYR A 33 -13.58 9.71 -4.38
C TYR A 33 -13.94 10.05 -5.84
N ASP A 34 -14.60 11.18 -6.05
CA ASP A 34 -14.62 11.86 -7.32
C ASP A 34 -13.21 12.43 -7.49
N ASP A 35 -12.57 12.01 -8.57
CA ASP A 35 -11.37 12.63 -9.14
C ASP A 35 -11.67 14.12 -9.40
N ASP A 36 -11.62 14.96 -8.36
CA ASP A 36 -11.55 16.39 -8.52
C ASP A 36 -10.25 16.66 -9.28
N PRO A 37 -10.31 17.22 -10.50
CA PRO A 37 -9.10 17.60 -11.23
C PRO A 37 -8.38 18.62 -10.37
N VAL A 38 -7.27 18.17 -9.76
CA VAL A 38 -6.45 18.98 -8.86
C VAL A 38 -6.19 20.32 -9.54
N ASP A 39 -6.81 21.40 -9.05
CA ASP A 39 -6.62 22.74 -9.59
C ASP A 39 -5.19 23.19 -9.24
N TYR A 40 -4.25 22.84 -10.13
CA TYR A 40 -2.82 23.08 -10.00
C TYR A 40 -2.50 24.58 -9.77
N GLU A 41 -3.37 25.46 -10.29
CA GLU A 41 -3.27 26.92 -10.13
C GLU A 41 -3.69 27.42 -8.73
N ALA A 42 -4.59 26.72 -8.02
CA ALA A 42 -5.03 27.14 -6.68
C ALA A 42 -3.93 26.97 -5.62
N THR A 43 -3.07 25.95 -5.78
CA THR A 43 -1.95 25.70 -4.85
C THR A 43 -0.74 26.62 -5.07
N ARG A 44 -0.69 27.34 -6.18
CA ARG A 44 0.35 28.35 -6.47
C ARG A 44 0.20 29.61 -5.61
N LEU A 45 -0.99 29.84 -5.06
CA LEU A 45 -1.36 31.04 -4.30
C LEU A 45 -1.16 30.92 -2.78
N GLU A 46 -0.66 29.79 -2.26
CA GLU A 46 -0.50 29.53 -0.82
C GLU A 46 0.71 30.21 -0.14
N GLY A 47 1.10 31.40 -0.59
CA GLY A 47 2.16 32.18 0.10
C GLY A 47 3.47 31.41 0.28
N LEU A 48 3.80 30.50 -0.63
CA LEU A 48 5.04 29.72 -0.59
C LEU A 48 6.25 30.63 -0.85
N PRO A 49 7.45 30.30 -0.31
CA PRO A 49 8.63 31.09 -0.59
C PRO A 49 8.98 31.04 -2.09
N PRO A 50 9.79 31.99 -2.60
CA PRO A 50 10.19 32.00 -4.00
C PRO A 50 10.73 30.66 -4.46
N SER A 51 10.30 30.24 -5.65
CA SER A 51 10.74 29.01 -6.33
C SER A 51 10.33 27.70 -5.66
N TRP A 52 9.45 27.73 -4.66
CA TRP A 52 8.81 26.54 -4.10
C TRP A 52 7.45 26.28 -4.72
N TYR A 53 7.18 25.02 -5.04
CA TYR A 53 5.95 24.56 -5.65
C TYR A 53 5.40 23.37 -4.87
N LYS A 54 4.08 23.32 -4.70
CA LYS A 54 3.36 22.15 -4.18
C LYS A 54 3.06 21.22 -5.35
N VAL A 55 3.52 19.99 -5.25
CA VAL A 55 3.42 18.97 -6.31
C VAL A 55 2.79 17.72 -5.69
N PHE A 56 1.88 17.06 -6.39
CA PHE A 56 1.29 15.80 -5.92
C PHE A 56 2.02 14.62 -6.53
N ASP A 57 2.38 13.64 -5.70
CA ASP A 57 3.01 12.41 -6.18
C ASP A 57 1.94 11.52 -6.85
N PRO A 58 2.08 11.16 -8.14
CA PRO A 58 1.12 10.30 -8.84
C PRO A 58 0.94 8.91 -8.20
N SER A 59 1.90 8.44 -7.41
CA SER A 59 1.85 7.11 -6.81
C SER A 59 0.98 7.02 -5.56
N CYS A 60 0.78 8.15 -4.85
CA CYS A 60 0.05 8.17 -3.58
C CYS A 60 -0.91 9.35 -3.42
N GLY A 61 -0.95 10.29 -4.36
CA GLY A 61 -1.82 11.47 -4.31
C GLY A 61 -1.48 12.44 -3.18
N LEU A 62 -0.36 12.23 -2.47
CA LEU A 62 0.06 13.11 -1.38
C LEU A 62 0.87 14.31 -1.90
N PRO A 63 0.64 15.52 -1.37
CA PRO A 63 1.43 16.67 -1.74
C PRO A 63 2.82 16.61 -1.13
N TYR A 64 3.82 17.03 -1.92
CA TYR A 64 5.16 17.36 -1.48
C TYR A 64 5.55 18.73 -2.04
N TYR A 65 6.54 19.35 -1.43
CA TYR A 65 7.02 20.68 -1.78
C TYR A 65 8.38 20.55 -2.46
N TRP A 66 8.53 21.17 -3.62
CA TRP A 66 9.75 21.13 -4.42
C TRP A 66 10.22 22.54 -4.75
N ASN A 67 11.50 22.80 -4.48
CA ASN A 67 12.16 24.02 -4.91
C ASN A 67 12.84 23.80 -6.27
N VAL A 68 12.38 24.51 -7.30
CA VAL A 68 12.84 24.30 -8.69
C VAL A 68 14.29 24.75 -8.91
N ASP A 69 14.73 25.81 -8.23
CA ASP A 69 16.07 26.38 -8.44
C ASP A 69 17.16 25.52 -7.79
N THR A 70 16.89 25.02 -6.59
CA THR A 70 17.86 24.26 -5.78
C THR A 70 17.67 22.74 -5.89
N ASP A 71 16.54 22.30 -6.44
CA ASP A 71 16.08 20.91 -6.48
C ASP A 71 16.00 20.25 -5.09
N LEU A 72 15.63 21.07 -4.10
CA LEU A 72 15.35 20.63 -2.74
C LEU A 72 13.88 20.20 -2.63
N VAL A 73 13.62 19.19 -1.80
CA VAL A 73 12.29 18.62 -1.59
C VAL A 73 11.95 18.55 -0.10
N SER A 74 10.68 18.72 0.24
CA SER A 74 10.16 18.51 1.59
C SER A 74 8.76 17.91 1.57
N TRP A 75 8.42 17.14 2.58
CA TRP A 75 7.07 16.58 2.76
C TRP A 75 6.09 17.58 3.39
N LEU A 76 6.59 18.61 4.07
CA LEU A 76 5.78 19.67 4.71
C LEU A 76 6.06 21.01 4.05
N SER A 77 5.14 21.95 4.19
CA SER A 77 5.32 23.32 3.69
C SER A 77 6.62 23.90 4.25
N PRO A 78 7.43 24.63 3.46
CA PRO A 78 8.65 25.28 3.97
C PRO A 78 8.43 26.26 5.13
N HIS A 79 7.19 26.71 5.33
CA HIS A 79 6.81 27.55 6.47
C HIS A 79 6.47 26.75 7.74
N ASP A 80 6.32 25.42 7.63
CA ASP A 80 6.05 24.57 8.77
C ASP A 80 7.31 24.42 9.64
N PRO A 81 7.21 24.58 10.98
CA PRO A 81 8.37 24.46 11.87
C PRO A 81 9.03 23.07 11.85
N ASN A 82 8.30 22.02 11.44
CA ASN A 82 8.82 20.66 11.33
C ASN A 82 9.25 20.31 9.90
N SER A 83 9.28 21.28 8.98
CA SER A 83 9.70 21.05 7.60
C SER A 83 11.18 20.67 7.53
N VAL A 84 11.44 19.45 7.08
CA VAL A 84 12.80 18.97 6.80
C VAL A 84 13.04 19.06 5.31
N VAL A 85 13.88 20.01 4.90
CA VAL A 85 14.26 20.21 3.50
C VAL A 85 15.47 19.35 3.15
N THR A 86 15.32 18.46 2.18
CA THR A 86 16.36 17.49 1.80
C THR A 86 16.65 17.57 0.29
N LYS A 87 17.79 17.04 -0.16
CA LYS A 87 18.06 16.86 -1.59
C LYS A 87 17.05 15.87 -2.20
N SER A 88 16.71 16.09 -3.47
CA SER A 88 15.88 15.16 -4.22
C SER A 88 16.42 13.72 -4.18
N ALA A 89 15.52 12.72 -4.11
CA ALA A 89 15.90 11.31 -4.02
C ALA A 89 16.80 10.87 -5.19
N LYS A 90 16.61 11.47 -6.38
CA LYS A 90 17.43 11.23 -7.56
C LYS A 90 18.89 11.63 -7.33
N LYS A 91 19.15 12.79 -6.72
CA LYS A 91 20.50 13.27 -6.40
C LYS A 91 21.17 12.44 -5.31
N LEU A 92 20.42 12.04 -4.27
CA LEU A 92 20.94 11.18 -3.20
C LEU A 92 21.40 9.81 -3.69
N ARG A 93 20.68 9.20 -4.64
CA ARG A 93 21.07 7.92 -5.23
C ARG A 93 22.42 7.99 -5.94
N SER A 94 22.65 9.06 -6.69
CA SER A 94 23.93 9.25 -7.40
C SER A 94 25.11 9.45 -6.46
N SER A 95 24.95 10.19 -5.35
CA SER A 95 26.02 10.38 -4.37
C SER A 95 26.35 9.10 -3.61
N ASN A 96 25.34 8.34 -3.19
CA ASN A 96 25.57 7.11 -2.42
C ASN A 96 26.17 5.98 -3.27
N ALA A 97 25.78 5.89 -4.55
CA ALA A 97 26.38 4.93 -5.46
C ALA A 97 27.89 5.16 -5.67
N ALA A 98 28.33 6.42 -5.65
CA ALA A 98 29.75 6.77 -5.74
C ALA A 98 30.51 6.45 -4.43
N ALA A 99 29.89 6.67 -3.27
CA ALA A 99 30.47 6.37 -1.97
C ALA A 99 30.64 4.86 -1.72
N SER A 100 29.65 4.05 -2.13
CA SER A 100 29.69 2.59 -1.97
C SER A 100 30.86 1.90 -2.68
N ARG A 101 31.46 2.53 -3.71
CA ARG A 101 32.65 1.99 -4.40
C ARG A 101 33.96 2.20 -3.64
N LYS A 102 34.00 3.05 -2.60
CA LYS A 102 35.19 3.25 -1.76
C LYS A 102 35.20 2.34 -0.52
N ASP A 103 34.10 1.66 -0.23
CA ASP A 103 33.92 0.75 0.92
C ASP A 103 34.43 -0.69 0.66
N GLU A 104 35.25 -0.88 -0.38
CA GLU A 104 35.95 -2.15 -0.63
C GLU A 104 37.21 -2.32 0.24
N GLU A 105 37.72 -1.23 0.84
CA GLU A 105 38.74 -1.28 1.88
C GLU A 105 38.07 -1.64 3.21
N LEU A 106 37.89 -2.95 3.43
CA LEU A 106 37.25 -3.50 4.63
C LEU A 106 38.01 -3.06 5.89
N ASP A 107 37.28 -2.47 6.85
CA ASP A 107 37.82 -2.19 8.18
C ASP A 107 38.39 -3.51 8.76
N PRO A 108 39.67 -3.54 9.16
CA PRO A 108 40.26 -4.66 9.90
C PRO A 108 39.61 -4.92 11.26
N MET A 109 38.50 -4.30 11.62
CA MET A 109 37.69 -4.60 12.81
C MET A 109 36.22 -4.90 12.48
N ASP A 110 35.81 -4.89 11.21
CA ASP A 110 34.45 -5.27 10.81
C ASP A 110 34.29 -6.80 10.89
N PRO A 111 33.21 -7.34 11.50
CA PRO A 111 32.94 -8.78 11.52
C PRO A 111 32.92 -9.41 10.12
N SER A 112 32.49 -8.70 9.08
CA SER A 112 32.54 -9.17 7.69
C SER A 112 33.96 -9.26 7.11
N SER A 113 34.95 -8.68 7.79
CA SER A 113 36.38 -8.78 7.45
C SER A 113 37.00 -10.09 7.93
N TYR A 114 36.55 -10.64 9.06
CA TYR A 114 37.09 -11.89 9.63
C TYR A 114 36.11 -13.07 9.70
N SER A 115 34.85 -12.89 9.32
CA SER A 115 33.83 -13.94 9.38
C SER A 115 33.03 -14.05 8.08
N ASP A 116 32.28 -15.15 7.93
CA ASP A 116 31.39 -15.41 6.79
C ASP A 116 30.06 -14.64 6.88
N ALA A 117 30.08 -13.47 7.55
CA ALA A 117 28.91 -12.61 7.66
C ALA A 117 28.55 -12.07 6.26
N PRO A 118 27.30 -12.28 5.79
CA PRO A 118 26.92 -11.88 4.45
C PRO A 118 27.00 -10.36 4.30
N ARG A 119 27.73 -9.91 3.29
CA ARG A 119 27.81 -8.51 2.89
C ARG A 119 26.68 -8.18 1.93
N GLY A 120 26.05 -7.02 2.09
CA GLY A 120 25.04 -6.56 1.16
C GLY A 120 24.19 -5.40 1.68
N THR A 121 23.39 -4.82 0.80
CA THR A 121 22.36 -3.85 1.19
C THR A 121 21.17 -4.56 1.83
N TRP A 122 20.26 -3.81 2.45
CA TRP A 122 19.01 -4.32 3.02
C TRP A 122 18.18 -5.22 2.08
N SER A 123 18.30 -5.06 0.76
CA SER A 123 17.63 -5.92 -0.23
C SER A 123 18.35 -7.24 -0.49
N THR A 124 19.54 -7.45 0.06
CA THR A 124 20.35 -8.66 -0.15
C THR A 124 19.72 -9.79 0.64
N GLY A 125 19.26 -10.83 -0.06
CA GLY A 125 18.53 -11.95 0.54
C GLY A 125 17.00 -11.83 0.45
N LEU A 126 16.44 -10.69 0.01
CA LEU A 126 15.02 -10.64 -0.35
C LEU A 126 14.80 -11.33 -1.70
N PRO A 127 13.77 -12.21 -1.82
CA PRO A 127 13.43 -12.81 -3.10
C PRO A 127 13.08 -11.69 -4.09
N LYS A 128 13.58 -11.77 -5.33
CA LYS A 128 13.18 -10.80 -6.35
C LYS A 128 11.66 -10.86 -6.52
N ARG A 129 11.04 -9.74 -6.90
CA ARG A 129 9.58 -9.57 -7.05
C ARG A 129 8.89 -10.65 -7.91
N ASN A 130 9.66 -11.45 -8.66
CA ASN A 130 9.19 -12.54 -9.53
C ASN A 130 9.74 -13.94 -9.16
N GLU A 131 10.54 -14.08 -8.09
CA GLU A 131 11.11 -15.35 -7.62
C GLU A 131 10.31 -16.01 -6.49
N ALA A 132 9.35 -15.30 -5.88
CA ALA A 132 8.44 -15.85 -4.87
C ALA A 132 7.41 -16.80 -5.52
N LYS A 133 7.86 -17.99 -5.92
CA LYS A 133 6.99 -19.11 -6.23
C LYS A 133 6.30 -19.53 -4.94
N THR A 134 5.02 -19.17 -4.83
CA THR A 134 3.95 -19.97 -4.23
C THR A 134 4.39 -20.98 -3.15
N GLY A 135 4.23 -20.55 -1.89
CA GLY A 135 4.20 -21.32 -0.64
C GLY A 135 4.23 -22.85 -0.73
N ALA A 136 5.42 -23.41 -1.00
CA ALA A 136 5.71 -24.81 -0.78
C ALA A 136 7.19 -24.96 -0.42
N ASP A 137 7.46 -25.32 0.83
CA ASP A 137 8.80 -25.66 1.29
C ASP A 137 9.30 -26.89 0.51
N THR A 138 10.43 -26.76 -0.19
CA THR A 138 11.09 -27.86 -0.90
C THR A 138 11.81 -28.84 0.03
N THR A 139 11.74 -28.64 1.35
CA THR A 139 12.56 -29.36 2.34
C THR A 139 12.00 -30.75 2.72
N ALA A 140 10.75 -31.07 2.39
CA ALA A 140 10.14 -32.34 2.80
C ALA A 140 10.10 -33.37 1.66
N ALA A 141 11.05 -34.32 1.67
CA ALA A 141 10.97 -35.53 0.87
C ALA A 141 9.99 -36.53 1.53
N GLY A 142 8.73 -36.52 1.09
CA GLY A 142 7.71 -37.49 1.50
C GLY A 142 6.31 -37.06 1.05
N PRO A 143 5.31 -37.96 1.03
CA PRO A 143 3.91 -37.59 0.84
C PRO A 143 3.45 -36.81 2.08
N LEU A 144 3.82 -35.54 2.09
CA LEU A 144 3.48 -34.57 3.10
C LEU A 144 1.97 -34.39 2.98
N PHE A 145 1.22 -34.76 4.02
CA PHE A 145 -0.16 -34.34 4.22
C PHE A 145 -0.16 -32.81 4.42
N GLN A 146 0.24 -32.08 3.38
CA GLN A 146 0.11 -30.64 3.30
C GLN A 146 -1.39 -30.40 3.24
N GLN A 147 -1.89 -29.86 4.35
CA GLN A 147 -3.21 -29.30 4.46
C GLN A 147 -3.40 -28.36 3.27
N ARG A 148 -4.11 -28.84 2.24
CA ARG A 148 -4.36 -28.04 1.04
C ARG A 148 -4.99 -26.72 1.52
N PRO A 149 -4.44 -25.55 1.16
CA PRO A 149 -4.99 -24.29 1.59
C PRO A 149 -6.48 -24.25 1.22
N TYR A 150 -7.34 -23.93 2.19
CA TYR A 150 -8.76 -23.76 1.89
C TYR A 150 -8.91 -22.71 0.77
N PRO A 151 -9.72 -22.98 -0.25
CA PRO A 151 -9.93 -22.02 -1.33
C PRO A 151 -10.46 -20.70 -0.77
N SER A 152 -10.08 -19.58 -1.39
CA SER A 152 -10.60 -18.28 -0.99
C SER A 152 -12.13 -18.24 -1.16
N PRO A 153 -12.87 -17.45 -0.36
CA PRO A 153 -14.32 -17.37 -0.44
C PRO A 153 -14.86 -17.12 -1.87
N GLY A 154 -14.16 -16.29 -2.65
CA GLY A 154 -14.50 -16.04 -4.05
C GLY A 154 -14.32 -17.24 -4.98
N ALA A 155 -13.34 -18.11 -4.73
CA ALA A 155 -13.14 -19.35 -5.49
C ALA A 155 -14.27 -20.36 -5.21
N VAL A 156 -14.73 -20.47 -3.96
CA VAL A 156 -15.89 -21.30 -3.59
C VAL A 156 -17.16 -20.80 -4.25
N LEU A 157 -17.42 -19.49 -4.24
CA LEU A 157 -18.59 -18.90 -4.89
C LEU A 157 -18.59 -19.14 -6.41
N ARG A 158 -17.44 -19.03 -7.06
CA ARG A 158 -17.30 -19.29 -8.50
C ARG A 158 -17.56 -20.75 -8.85
N ALA A 159 -16.99 -21.69 -8.10
CA ALA A 159 -17.22 -23.12 -8.29
C ALA A 159 -18.70 -23.49 -8.13
N ASN A 160 -19.39 -22.90 -7.15
CA ASN A 160 -20.83 -23.12 -6.95
C ASN A 160 -21.69 -22.52 -8.09
N ALA A 161 -21.26 -21.37 -8.62
CA ALA A 161 -21.93 -20.74 -9.76
C ALA A 161 -21.75 -21.57 -11.05
N GLU A 162 -20.56 -22.15 -11.27
CA GLU A 162 -20.31 -23.05 -12.40
C GLU A 162 -21.09 -24.36 -12.27
N ALA A 163 -21.10 -24.97 -11.09
CA ALA A 163 -21.85 -26.20 -10.84
C ALA A 163 -23.38 -26.03 -10.98
N SER A 164 -23.91 -24.84 -10.70
CA SER A 164 -25.33 -24.54 -10.92
C SER A 164 -25.65 -24.30 -12.40
N ARG A 165 -24.71 -23.76 -13.18
CA ARG A 165 -24.84 -23.61 -14.64
C ARG A 165 -24.81 -24.94 -15.39
N THR A 166 -23.91 -25.85 -15.02
CA THR A 166 -23.84 -27.19 -15.64
C THR A 166 -25.09 -28.00 -15.36
N LYS A 167 -25.68 -27.88 -14.16
CA LYS A 167 -26.93 -28.55 -13.78
C LYS A 167 -28.17 -28.02 -14.51
N GLN A 168 -28.09 -26.88 -15.19
CA GLN A 168 -29.17 -26.34 -16.02
C GLN A 168 -29.05 -26.77 -17.49
N GLN A 169 -27.96 -27.43 -17.88
CA GLN A 169 -27.68 -27.87 -19.26
C GLN A 169 -27.88 -29.38 -19.48
N ASP A 170 -28.18 -30.14 -18.42
CA ASP A 170 -28.68 -31.52 -18.45
C ASP A 170 -30.20 -31.52 -18.15
#